data_AF-A0A6L5ELI1-F1
#
_entry.id   AF-A0A6L5ELI1-F1
#
_cell.length_a   1.000
_cell.length_b   1.000
_cell.length_c   1.000
_cell.angle_alpha   90.00
_cell.angle_beta   90.00
_cell.angle_gamma   90.00
#
_symmetry.space_group_name_H-M   'P 1'
#
loop_
_entity.id
_entity.type
_entity.pdbx_description
1 polymer ?
#
loop_
_entity_poly.entity_id
_entity_poly.type
_entity_poly.pdbx_seq_one_letter_code
_entity_poly.pdbx_strand_id
1 'polypeptide(L)'
;MVAGVLSCAGGNPRPCPPLGRDGHHHHPALGSGGEERETMTTETTDAPDAPAPAPASTSDYQPPATQEDLDRIIEARIARERAKYQGHDEYKAKAAKYDEAQEAKKTAEQKATERITALEAELAAERLAGARARIAAEHHLDADLLAGATEEELAAHAEKIAAAIKAAAPAPTAPVVPGEGRGQVSTPHTDWLRNKLSQH
;
A
#
# COMPACT_ATOMS: atom_id res chain seq x y z
N MET A 1 28.47 32.20 34.48
CA MET A 1 27.64 32.34 33.26
C MET A 1 28.22 31.44 32.18
N VAL A 2 27.33 30.84 31.41
CA VAL A 2 27.41 29.51 30.77
C VAL A 2 28.40 29.45 29.60
N ALA A 3 29.24 28.42 29.57
CA ALA A 3 29.91 27.94 28.36
C ALA A 3 29.00 26.90 27.69
N GLY A 4 28.50 27.23 26.50
CA GLY A 4 27.58 26.42 25.72
C GLY A 4 28.31 25.33 24.92
N VAL A 5 27.90 24.09 25.17
CA VAL A 5 28.43 22.85 24.61
C VAL A 5 27.84 22.58 23.23
N LEU A 6 28.71 22.25 22.27
CA LEU A 6 28.39 21.57 21.02
C LEU A 6 28.24 20.08 21.33
N SER A 7 27.08 19.46 21.10
CA SER A 7 26.98 18.00 21.04
C SER A 7 25.76 17.53 20.25
N CYS A 8 26.01 16.57 19.36
CA CYS A 8 25.11 15.98 18.39
C CYS A 8 23.97 15.18 19.04
N ALA A 9 22.73 15.44 18.63
CA ALA A 9 21.58 14.53 18.80
C ALA A 9 21.60 13.49 17.65
N GLY A 10 21.18 12.24 17.78
CA GLY A 10 20.68 11.46 18.90
C GLY A 10 20.50 10.02 18.40
N GLY A 11 21.18 9.06 19.04
CA GLY A 11 20.94 7.63 18.87
C GLY A 11 20.05 7.14 20.01
N ASN A 12 19.00 6.38 19.69
CA ASN A 12 18.02 5.89 20.65
C ASN A 12 18.24 4.39 20.96
N PRO A 13 18.72 3.99 22.15
CA PRO A 13 18.72 2.61 22.58
C PRO A 13 17.41 2.27 23.32
N ARG A 14 16.65 1.30 22.79
CA ARG A 14 15.44 0.77 23.44
C ARG A 14 15.80 -0.17 24.60
N PRO A 15 15.07 -0.12 25.73
CA PRO A 15 15.31 -0.95 26.91
C PRO A 15 14.68 -2.35 26.82
N CYS A 16 15.35 -3.34 27.41
CA CYS A 16 14.87 -4.72 27.57
C CYS A 16 13.68 -4.79 28.56
N PRO A 17 12.68 -5.66 28.31
CA PRO A 17 11.61 -5.92 29.29
C PRO A 17 11.99 -7.01 30.31
N PRO A 18 11.51 -6.93 31.56
CA PRO A 18 11.75 -7.93 32.61
C PRO A 18 10.79 -9.11 32.50
N LEU A 19 11.29 -10.29 32.90
CA LEU A 19 10.53 -11.54 33.00
C LEU A 19 9.68 -11.57 34.29
N GLY A 20 8.44 -12.07 34.20
CA GLY A 20 7.75 -12.65 35.36
C GLY A 20 6.22 -12.72 35.28
N ARG A 21 5.71 -13.94 35.49
CA ARG A 21 4.44 -14.32 36.17
C ARG A 21 3.29 -14.89 35.33
N ASP A 22 3.43 -16.18 35.03
CA ASP A 22 2.52 -17.33 35.26
C ASP A 22 0.99 -17.18 35.14
N GLY A 23 0.44 -17.94 34.19
CA GLY A 23 -0.92 -18.48 34.20
C GLY A 23 -0.87 -19.99 33.95
N HIS A 24 -1.07 -20.77 35.02
CA HIS A 24 -0.97 -22.23 35.07
C HIS A 24 -2.10 -22.97 34.34
N HIS A 25 -1.74 -23.91 33.47
CA HIS A 25 -2.52 -25.13 33.27
C HIS A 25 -1.68 -26.35 33.69
N HIS A 26 -2.23 -27.05 34.68
CA HIS A 26 -1.68 -28.20 35.38
C HIS A 26 -1.45 -29.39 34.44
N HIS A 27 -0.24 -29.94 34.45
CA HIS A 27 -0.01 -31.39 34.31
C HIS A 27 1.06 -31.83 35.35
N PRO A 28 0.92 -33.01 35.96
CA PRO A 28 1.38 -33.26 37.33
C PRO A 28 2.85 -33.69 37.48
N ALA A 29 3.31 -33.47 38.71
CA ALA A 29 4.66 -33.48 39.26
C ALA A 29 5.32 -34.86 39.44
N LEU A 30 6.65 -34.84 39.62
CA LEU A 30 7.46 -35.31 40.77
C LEU A 30 8.89 -35.58 40.28
N GLY A 31 9.99 -35.05 40.82
CA GLY A 31 10.20 -34.15 41.95
C GLY A 31 11.70 -33.94 42.20
N SER A 32 11.99 -32.85 42.91
CA SER A 32 13.09 -32.57 43.85
C SER A 32 14.55 -32.58 43.37
N GLY A 33 15.21 -31.44 43.57
CA GLY A 33 16.64 -31.22 43.34
C GLY A 33 17.57 -31.69 44.45
N GLY A 34 18.83 -31.28 44.31
CA GLY A 34 19.91 -31.38 45.29
C GLY A 34 21.22 -30.96 44.64
N GLU A 35 21.90 -29.97 45.24
CA GLU A 35 23.35 -29.77 45.20
C GLU A 35 24.07 -31.14 45.40
N GLU A 36 25.33 -31.39 45.03
CA GLU A 36 26.55 -30.94 45.72
C GLU A 36 27.81 -31.26 44.88
N ARG A 37 28.94 -30.78 45.37
CA ARG A 37 30.28 -30.77 44.80
C ARG A 37 30.94 -32.16 44.69
N GLU A 38 32.04 -32.14 43.94
CA GLU A 38 33.26 -32.96 44.07
C GLU A 38 33.37 -34.30 43.30
N THR A 39 34.41 -34.30 42.45
CA THR A 39 35.32 -35.41 42.08
C THR A 39 34.70 -36.74 41.69
N MET A 40 34.74 -37.08 40.40
CA MET A 40 34.78 -38.48 39.99
C MET A 40 35.45 -38.62 38.61
N THR A 41 36.70 -39.06 38.67
CA THR A 41 37.26 -40.21 37.94
C THR A 41 36.77 -40.49 36.52
N THR A 42 37.74 -40.53 35.61
CA THR A 42 37.70 -41.20 34.31
C THR A 42 37.22 -42.65 34.44
N GLU A 43 36.16 -43.01 33.72
CA GLU A 43 35.89 -44.42 33.38
C GLU A 43 35.38 -44.54 31.95
N THR A 44 36.09 -45.42 31.23
CA THR A 44 35.86 -45.91 29.88
C THR A 44 34.48 -46.54 29.72
N THR A 45 33.82 -46.33 28.59
CA THR A 45 32.86 -47.28 28.02
C THR A 45 33.06 -47.36 26.51
N ASP A 46 33.05 -48.60 26.06
CA ASP A 46 33.52 -49.19 24.83
C ASP A 46 32.41 -49.25 23.75
N ALA A 47 32.75 -48.84 22.51
CA ALA A 47 32.39 -49.32 21.15
C ALA A 47 30.89 -49.54 20.73
N PRO A 48 30.48 -49.28 19.44
CA PRO A 48 31.19 -49.73 18.23
C PRO A 48 31.39 -48.70 17.09
N ASP A 49 32.66 -48.62 16.67
CA ASP A 49 33.20 -48.54 15.31
C ASP A 49 32.31 -47.98 14.18
N ALA A 50 32.42 -46.66 13.96
CA ALA A 50 32.29 -46.07 12.63
C ALA A 50 33.71 -45.84 12.10
N PRO A 51 34.07 -46.29 10.89
CA PRO A 51 35.44 -46.14 10.40
C PRO A 51 35.78 -44.65 10.32
N ALA A 52 36.78 -44.25 11.11
CA ALA A 52 37.37 -42.92 11.08
C ALA A 52 37.78 -42.55 9.64
N PRO A 53 37.66 -41.27 9.22
CA PRO A 53 38.22 -40.85 7.94
C PRO A 53 39.71 -41.18 7.94
N ALA A 54 40.13 -42.00 6.98
CA ALA A 54 41.50 -42.45 6.83
C ALA A 54 42.49 -41.28 6.92
N PRO A 55 43.68 -41.46 7.52
CA PRO A 55 44.68 -40.41 7.62
C PRO A 55 45.01 -39.90 6.22
N ALA A 56 44.92 -38.59 6.03
CA ALA A 56 45.38 -37.93 4.81
C ALA A 56 46.81 -38.40 4.52
N SER A 57 47.00 -39.10 3.41
CA SER A 57 48.29 -39.64 3.00
C SER A 57 49.30 -38.49 2.92
N THR A 58 50.28 -38.48 3.82
CA THR A 58 51.46 -37.65 3.71
C THR A 58 52.28 -38.18 2.54
N SER A 59 52.03 -37.68 1.33
CA SER A 59 52.83 -38.02 0.17
C SER A 59 54.22 -37.44 0.35
N ASP A 60 55.21 -38.30 0.60
CA ASP A 60 56.61 -37.91 0.62
C ASP A 60 56.98 -37.27 -0.72
N TYR A 61 57.67 -36.13 -0.68
CA TYR A 61 58.06 -35.39 -1.89
C TYR A 61 59.07 -36.19 -2.71
N GLN A 62 58.72 -36.50 -3.95
CA GLN A 62 59.60 -37.16 -4.90
C GLN A 62 59.89 -36.21 -6.06
N PRO A 63 61.15 -35.80 -6.28
CA PRO A 63 61.49 -34.92 -7.38
C PRO A 63 61.32 -35.65 -8.72
N PRO A 64 60.88 -34.95 -9.78
CA PRO A 64 60.70 -35.53 -11.11
C PRO A 64 62.06 -35.97 -11.68
N ALA A 65 62.10 -37.19 -12.24
CA ALA A 65 63.33 -37.81 -12.75
C ALA A 65 63.65 -37.39 -14.20
N THR A 66 62.65 -36.93 -14.94
CA THR A 66 62.75 -36.55 -16.36
C THR A 66 61.90 -35.31 -16.67
N GLN A 67 62.11 -34.72 -17.85
CA GLN A 67 61.29 -33.59 -18.33
C GLN A 67 59.85 -34.05 -18.59
N GLU A 68 59.66 -35.24 -19.14
CA GLU A 68 58.32 -35.80 -19.35
C GLU A 68 57.56 -36.05 -18.03
N ASP A 69 58.26 -36.40 -16.95
CA ASP A 69 57.66 -36.50 -15.61
C ASP A 69 57.21 -35.13 -15.09
N LEU A 70 58.01 -34.08 -15.31
CA LEU A 70 57.67 -32.70 -14.97
C LEU A 70 56.41 -32.24 -15.70
N ASP A 71 56.38 -32.41 -17.02
CA ASP A 71 55.27 -31.96 -17.86
C ASP A 71 53.97 -32.68 -17.46
N ARG A 72 54.04 -34.00 -17.19
CA ARG A 72 52.90 -34.79 -16.70
C ARG A 72 52.36 -34.29 -15.36
N ILE A 73 53.24 -33.95 -14.42
CA ILE A 73 52.83 -33.42 -13.10
C ILE A 73 52.17 -32.05 -13.26
N ILE A 74 52.71 -31.19 -14.13
CA ILE A 74 52.16 -29.86 -14.42
C ILE A 74 50.80 -29.97 -15.08
N GLU A 75 50.65 -30.80 -16.12
CA GLU A 75 49.38 -31.05 -16.80
C GLU A 75 48.32 -31.60 -15.84
N ALA A 76 48.68 -32.57 -15.00
CA ALA A 76 47.77 -33.12 -13.99
C ALA A 76 47.33 -32.04 -12.99
N ARG A 77 48.23 -31.12 -12.62
CA ARG A 77 47.87 -29.99 -11.74
C ARG A 77 46.94 -29.01 -12.46
N ILE A 78 47.25 -28.61 -13.68
CA ILE A 78 46.42 -27.71 -14.49
C ILE A 78 45.04 -28.32 -14.73
N ALA A 79 44.96 -29.62 -15.01
CA ALA A 79 43.70 -30.33 -15.20
C ALA A 79 42.84 -30.29 -13.92
N ARG A 80 43.45 -30.53 -12.75
CA ARG A 80 42.76 -30.39 -11.45
C ARG A 80 42.29 -28.96 -11.19
N GLU A 81 43.11 -27.95 -11.50
CA GLU A 81 42.70 -26.56 -11.33
C GLU A 81 41.59 -26.17 -12.31
N ARG A 82 41.65 -26.57 -13.58
CA ARG A 82 40.56 -26.33 -14.55
C ARG A 82 39.28 -27.05 -14.15
N ALA A 83 39.38 -28.27 -13.63
CA ALA A 83 38.23 -29.04 -13.15
C ALA A 83 37.47 -28.32 -12.02
N LYS A 84 38.18 -27.62 -11.12
CA LYS A 84 37.53 -26.83 -10.04
C LYS A 84 36.63 -25.70 -10.55
N TYR A 85 36.93 -25.15 -11.73
CA TYR A 85 36.18 -24.04 -12.31
C TYR A 85 35.26 -24.50 -13.46
N GLN A 86 35.12 -25.80 -13.68
CA GLN A 86 34.12 -26.32 -14.61
C GLN A 86 32.73 -25.87 -14.16
N GLY A 87 31.99 -25.23 -15.07
CA GLY A 87 30.66 -24.67 -14.81
C GLY A 87 30.65 -23.24 -14.27
N HIS A 88 31.79 -22.63 -13.92
CA HIS A 88 31.81 -21.24 -13.46
C HIS A 88 31.25 -20.27 -14.51
N ASP A 89 31.60 -20.48 -15.78
CA ASP A 89 31.09 -19.67 -16.88
C ASP A 89 29.57 -19.86 -17.08
N GLU A 90 29.05 -21.05 -16.82
CA GLU A 90 27.61 -21.34 -16.89
C GLU A 90 26.85 -20.66 -15.75
N TYR A 91 27.39 -20.69 -14.52
CA TYR A 91 26.80 -19.98 -13.39
C TYR A 91 26.84 -18.47 -13.58
N LYS A 92 27.95 -17.94 -14.11
CA LYS A 92 28.07 -16.52 -14.46
C LYS A 92 27.07 -16.12 -15.54
N ALA A 93 26.89 -16.94 -16.57
CA ALA A 93 25.90 -16.69 -17.61
C ALA A 93 24.46 -16.76 -17.09
N LYS A 94 24.15 -17.71 -16.19
CA LYS A 94 22.83 -17.80 -15.53
C LYS A 94 22.57 -16.60 -14.63
N ALA A 95 23.56 -16.15 -13.86
CA ALA A 95 23.44 -14.96 -13.02
C ALA A 95 23.17 -13.71 -13.86
N ALA A 96 23.94 -13.49 -14.93
CA ALA A 96 23.72 -12.38 -15.85
C ALA A 96 22.30 -12.40 -16.46
N LYS A 97 21.83 -13.57 -16.94
CA LYS A 97 20.47 -13.72 -17.46
C LYS A 97 19.39 -13.50 -16.41
N TYR A 98 19.65 -13.91 -15.16
CA TYR A 98 18.73 -13.70 -14.06
C TYR A 98 18.61 -12.20 -13.75
N ASP A 99 19.73 -11.50 -13.66
CA ASP A 99 19.76 -10.05 -13.42
C ASP A 99 19.06 -9.29 -14.56
N GLU A 100 19.35 -9.62 -15.82
CA GLU A 100 18.64 -9.06 -16.99
C GLU A 100 17.13 -9.29 -16.92
N ALA A 101 16.69 -10.50 -16.55
CA ALA A 101 15.28 -10.82 -16.42
C ALA A 101 14.62 -10.07 -15.25
N GLN A 102 15.32 -9.85 -14.14
CA GLN A 102 14.82 -9.08 -13.01
C GLN A 102 14.68 -7.60 -13.36
N GLU A 103 15.65 -7.01 -14.04
CA GLU A 103 15.57 -5.61 -14.49
C GLU A 103 14.45 -5.42 -15.54
N ALA A 104 14.30 -6.37 -16.47
CA ALA A 104 13.20 -6.36 -17.42
C ALA A 104 11.84 -6.47 -16.73
N LYS A 105 11.70 -7.34 -15.72
CA LYS A 105 10.48 -7.48 -14.92
C LYS A 105 10.15 -6.22 -14.13
N LYS A 106 11.13 -5.64 -13.41
CA LYS A 106 10.93 -4.38 -12.69
C LYS A 106 10.46 -3.28 -13.62
N THR A 107 11.07 -3.16 -14.80
CA THR A 107 10.67 -2.16 -15.80
C THR A 107 9.26 -2.40 -16.33
N ALA A 108 8.89 -3.66 -16.56
CA ALA A 108 7.54 -4.03 -17.00
C ALA A 108 6.50 -3.79 -15.91
N GLU A 109 6.81 -4.12 -14.65
CA GLU A 109 5.95 -3.86 -13.48
C GLU A 109 5.76 -2.36 -13.26
N GLN A 110 6.83 -1.56 -13.33
CA GLN A 110 6.72 -0.09 -13.25
C GLN A 110 5.77 0.45 -14.31
N LYS A 111 5.97 0.09 -15.59
CA LYS A 111 5.07 0.51 -16.67
C LYS A 111 3.64 0.03 -16.48
N ALA A 112 3.44 -1.20 -15.98
CA ALA A 112 2.12 -1.73 -15.70
C ALA A 112 1.45 -0.96 -14.55
N THR A 113 2.17 -0.67 -13.48
CA THR A 113 1.66 0.12 -12.35
C THR A 113 1.31 1.54 -12.76
N GLU A 114 2.15 2.22 -13.55
CA GLU A 114 1.84 3.54 -14.12
C GLU A 114 0.59 3.51 -15.00
N ARG A 115 0.40 2.44 -15.78
CA ARG A 115 -0.80 2.32 -16.61
C ARG A 115 -2.05 2.05 -15.78
N ILE A 116 -1.95 1.23 -14.74
CA ILE A 116 -3.05 0.95 -13.82
C ILE A 116 -3.44 2.23 -13.08
N THR A 117 -2.49 2.96 -12.49
CA THR A 117 -2.80 4.19 -11.75
C THR A 117 -3.38 5.27 -12.65
N ALA A 118 -2.92 5.39 -13.90
CA ALA A 118 -3.51 6.29 -14.88
C ALA A 118 -4.98 5.91 -15.19
N LEU A 119 -5.23 4.62 -15.44
CA LEU A 119 -6.59 4.13 -15.71
C LEU A 119 -7.52 4.25 -14.49
N GLU A 120 -7.00 4.02 -13.28
CA GLU A 120 -7.74 4.23 -12.03
C GLU A 120 -8.11 5.70 -11.82
N ALA A 121 -7.19 6.62 -12.14
CA ALA A 121 -7.44 8.06 -12.08
C ALA A 121 -8.48 8.50 -13.12
N GLU A 122 -8.38 8.02 -14.37
CA GLU A 122 -9.38 8.26 -15.42
C GLU A 122 -10.76 7.74 -14.99
N LEU A 123 -10.83 6.52 -14.47
CA LEU A 123 -12.07 5.90 -14.01
C LEU A 123 -12.67 6.66 -12.81
N ALA A 124 -11.84 7.10 -11.86
CA ALA A 124 -12.30 7.92 -10.75
C ALA A 124 -12.85 9.28 -11.23
N ALA A 125 -12.19 9.91 -12.20
CA ALA A 125 -12.65 11.17 -12.81
C ALA A 125 -13.99 10.99 -13.54
N GLU A 126 -14.15 9.93 -14.33
CA GLU A 126 -15.40 9.59 -15.01
C GLU A 126 -16.55 9.30 -14.03
N ARG A 127 -16.27 8.53 -12.96
CA ARG A 127 -17.25 8.28 -11.89
C ARG A 127 -17.69 9.57 -11.22
N LEU A 128 -16.73 10.46 -10.93
CA LEU A 128 -17.02 11.76 -10.32
C LEU A 128 -17.82 12.65 -11.27
N ALA A 129 -17.47 12.70 -12.55
CA ALA A 129 -18.22 13.44 -13.56
C ALA A 129 -19.68 12.92 -13.68
N GLY A 130 -19.87 11.61 -13.68
CA GLY A 130 -21.19 10.98 -13.65
C GLY A 130 -21.98 11.30 -12.37
N ALA A 131 -21.33 11.28 -11.20
CA ALA A 131 -21.96 11.69 -9.94
C ALA A 131 -22.35 13.17 -9.96
N ARG A 132 -21.47 14.04 -10.46
CA ARG A 132 -21.70 15.47 -10.62
C ARG A 132 -22.90 15.74 -11.54
N ALA A 133 -23.01 15.02 -12.66
CA ALA A 133 -24.16 15.13 -13.57
C ALA A 133 -25.48 14.66 -12.92
N ARG A 134 -25.47 13.56 -12.15
CA ARG A 134 -26.66 13.07 -11.43
C ARG A 134 -27.14 14.08 -10.39
N ILE A 135 -26.24 14.54 -9.52
CA ILE A 135 -26.56 15.53 -8.47
C ILE A 135 -27.05 16.84 -9.09
N ALA A 136 -26.41 17.31 -10.17
CA ALA A 136 -26.84 18.50 -10.90
C ALA A 136 -28.27 18.36 -11.43
N ALA A 137 -28.60 17.21 -12.03
CA ALA A 137 -29.95 16.93 -12.52
C ALA A 137 -31.00 16.88 -11.39
N GLU A 138 -30.65 16.30 -10.24
CA GLU A 138 -31.53 16.21 -9.06
C GLU A 138 -31.88 17.58 -8.46
N HIS A 139 -30.92 18.52 -8.45
CA HIS A 139 -31.12 19.87 -7.92
C HIS A 139 -31.50 20.92 -8.98
N HIS A 140 -31.68 20.50 -10.25
CA HIS A 140 -31.94 21.38 -11.38
C HIS A 140 -30.86 22.48 -11.57
N LEU A 141 -29.60 22.11 -11.34
CA LEU A 141 -28.42 22.97 -11.49
C LEU A 141 -27.59 22.52 -12.69
N ASP A 142 -26.78 23.42 -13.25
CA ASP A 142 -25.79 23.04 -14.25
C ASP A 142 -24.60 22.32 -13.58
N ALA A 143 -24.15 21.22 -14.20
CA ALA A 143 -23.07 20.39 -13.64
C ALA A 143 -21.74 21.16 -13.46
N ASP A 144 -21.49 22.16 -14.31
CA ASP A 144 -20.29 23.00 -14.25
C ASP A 144 -20.27 23.93 -13.02
N LEU A 145 -21.42 24.19 -12.40
CA LEU A 145 -21.53 25.02 -11.20
C LEU A 145 -21.23 24.25 -9.91
N LEU A 146 -21.25 22.92 -9.95
CA LEU A 146 -20.93 22.10 -8.80
C LEU A 146 -19.42 22.00 -8.64
N ALA A 147 -18.91 22.19 -7.42
CA ALA A 147 -17.50 22.04 -7.08
C ALA A 147 -17.37 21.04 -5.93
N GLY A 148 -16.40 20.14 -6.03
CA GLY A 148 -16.18 19.06 -5.07
C GLY A 148 -15.34 17.94 -5.67
N ALA A 149 -14.55 17.30 -4.80
CA ALA A 149 -13.69 16.16 -5.11
C ALA A 149 -14.32 14.81 -4.70
N THR A 150 -15.43 14.84 -3.96
CA THR A 150 -16.22 13.64 -3.60
C THR A 150 -17.71 13.85 -3.86
N GLU A 151 -18.46 12.76 -3.91
CA GLU A 151 -19.92 12.79 -4.13
C GLU A 151 -20.64 13.56 -3.00
N GLU A 152 -20.17 13.44 -1.77
CA GLU A 152 -20.72 14.14 -0.61
C GLU A 152 -20.48 15.65 -0.67
N GLU A 153 -19.29 16.07 -1.10
CA GLU A 153 -18.96 17.49 -1.29
C GLU A 153 -19.83 18.10 -2.39
N LEU A 154 -20.03 17.36 -3.50
CA LEU A 154 -20.88 17.79 -4.61
C LEU A 154 -22.34 17.94 -4.17
N ALA A 155 -22.87 16.98 -3.40
CA ALA A 155 -24.25 17.03 -2.89
C ALA A 155 -24.42 18.19 -1.90
N ALA A 156 -23.49 18.36 -0.95
CA ALA A 156 -23.53 19.45 0.00
C ALA A 156 -23.43 20.83 -0.67
N HIS A 157 -22.67 20.94 -1.77
CA HIS A 157 -22.58 22.17 -2.55
C HIS A 157 -23.85 22.44 -3.34
N ALA A 158 -24.43 21.41 -3.96
CA ALA A 158 -25.68 21.53 -4.71
C ALA A 158 -26.84 22.00 -3.81
N GLU A 159 -26.95 21.44 -2.60
CA GLU A 159 -27.94 21.86 -1.61
C GLU A 159 -27.78 23.32 -1.19
N LYS A 160 -26.54 23.79 -0.97
CA LYS A 160 -26.27 25.20 -0.64
C LYS A 160 -26.70 26.14 -1.76
N ILE A 161 -26.41 25.77 -3.01
CA ILE A 161 -26.81 26.56 -4.18
C ILE A 161 -28.34 26.57 -4.31
N ALA A 162 -28.98 25.40 -4.21
CA ALA A 162 -30.44 25.28 -4.30
C ALA A 162 -31.14 26.11 -3.22
N ALA A 163 -30.63 26.07 -1.98
CA ALA A 163 -31.13 26.88 -0.87
C ALA A 163 -30.95 28.38 -1.13
N ALA A 164 -29.78 28.80 -1.66
CA ALA A 164 -29.53 30.20 -1.99
C ALA A 164 -30.45 30.71 -3.10
N ILE A 165 -30.67 29.93 -4.16
CA ILE A 165 -31.61 30.26 -5.23
C ILE A 165 -33.03 30.40 -4.69
N LYS A 166 -33.46 29.47 -3.83
CA LYS A 166 -34.78 29.53 -3.19
C LYS A 166 -34.94 30.76 -2.29
N ALA A 167 -33.90 31.14 -1.57
CA ALA A 167 -33.90 32.35 -0.73
C ALA A 167 -33.86 33.65 -1.55
N ALA A 168 -33.25 33.62 -2.74
CA ALA A 168 -33.15 34.77 -3.64
C ALA A 168 -34.37 34.95 -4.56
N ALA A 169 -35.31 34.00 -4.59
CA ALA A 169 -36.53 34.11 -5.38
C ALA A 169 -37.36 35.32 -4.90
N PRO A 170 -37.64 36.33 -5.76
CA PRO A 170 -38.45 37.47 -5.37
C PRO A 170 -39.87 36.99 -5.03
N ALA A 171 -40.42 37.48 -3.91
CA ALA A 171 -41.84 37.29 -3.63
C ALA A 171 -42.65 37.79 -4.84
N PRO A 172 -43.68 37.04 -5.31
CA PRO A 172 -44.47 37.45 -6.46
C PRO A 172 -45.11 38.80 -6.15
N THR A 173 -44.49 39.86 -6.64
CA THR A 173 -45.01 41.22 -6.54
C THR A 173 -45.94 41.34 -7.73
N ALA A 174 -47.21 40.96 -7.50
CA ALA A 174 -48.25 41.32 -8.44
C ALA A 174 -48.16 42.84 -8.68
N PRO A 175 -48.16 43.32 -9.95
CA PRO A 175 -48.20 44.75 -10.19
C PRO A 175 -49.45 45.31 -9.51
N VAL A 176 -49.26 46.13 -8.48
CA VAL A 176 -50.37 46.81 -7.82
C VAL A 176 -50.85 47.88 -8.80
N VAL A 177 -51.89 47.58 -9.56
CA VAL A 177 -52.60 48.57 -10.37
C VAL A 177 -53.37 49.49 -9.40
N PRO A 178 -53.06 50.80 -9.34
CA PRO A 178 -53.77 51.71 -8.46
C PRO A 178 -55.23 51.85 -8.94
N GLY A 179 -56.17 51.19 -8.24
CA GLY A 179 -57.61 51.30 -8.50
C GLY A 179 -58.40 50.01 -8.43
N GLU A 180 -57.78 48.84 -8.58
CA GLU A 180 -58.50 47.56 -8.72
C GLU A 180 -58.93 46.92 -7.39
N GLY A 181 -58.47 47.43 -6.24
CA GLY A 181 -58.90 46.99 -4.90
C GLY A 181 -59.96 47.88 -4.24
N ARG A 182 -60.29 49.04 -4.83
CA ARG A 182 -61.42 49.86 -4.39
C ARG A 182 -62.65 49.32 -5.11
N GLY A 183 -63.39 48.45 -4.41
CA GLY A 183 -64.62 47.84 -4.92
C GLY A 183 -65.42 48.86 -5.74
N GLN A 184 -65.65 48.53 -7.01
CA GLN A 184 -66.64 49.24 -7.80
C GLN A 184 -67.94 49.13 -7.00
N VAL A 185 -68.35 50.21 -6.37
CA VAL A 185 -69.72 50.40 -5.96
C VAL A 185 -70.48 50.33 -7.27
N SER A 186 -71.14 49.20 -7.53
CA SER A 186 -72.00 49.01 -8.68
C SER A 186 -73.06 50.09 -8.60
N THR A 187 -72.80 51.22 -9.25
CA THR A 187 -73.82 52.23 -9.50
C THR A 187 -74.76 51.56 -10.48
N PRO A 188 -76.09 51.51 -10.24
CA PRO A 188 -77.02 50.79 -11.09
C PRO A 188 -77.16 51.57 -12.40
N HIS A 189 -76.20 51.38 -13.31
CA HIS A 189 -76.37 51.77 -14.69
C HIS A 189 -77.40 50.81 -15.26
N THR A 190 -78.53 51.37 -15.66
CA THR A 190 -79.68 50.72 -16.29
C THR A 190 -79.23 49.57 -17.20
N ASP A 191 -79.41 48.34 -16.72
CA ASP A 191 -79.15 47.11 -17.45
C ASP A 191 -80.18 46.99 -18.59
N TRP A 192 -79.84 47.64 -19.71
CA TRP A 192 -80.69 47.76 -20.88
C TRP A 192 -80.96 46.41 -21.56
N LEU A 193 -80.09 45.41 -21.33
CA LEU A 193 -80.24 44.04 -21.80
C LEU A 193 -81.38 43.32 -21.06
N ARG A 194 -81.52 43.56 -19.75
CA ARG A 194 -82.61 42.98 -18.95
C ARG A 194 -83.97 43.64 -19.23
N ASN A 195 -83.98 44.92 -19.56
CA ASN A 195 -85.18 45.65 -19.96
C ASN A 195 -85.73 45.19 -21.33
N LYS A 196 -84.85 44.83 -22.29
CA LYS A 196 -85.27 44.37 -23.62
C LYS A 196 -85.89 42.97 -23.63
N LEU A 197 -85.49 42.10 -22.71
CA LEU A 197 -85.99 40.72 -22.63
C LEU A 197 -87.35 40.60 -21.92
N SER A 198 -87.84 41.68 -21.29
CA SER A 198 -89.12 41.70 -20.57
C SER A 198 -90.32 42.20 -21.40
N GLN A 199 -90.13 42.52 -22.69
CA GLN A 199 -91.19 43.07 -23.56
C GLN A 199 -91.53 42.18 -24.76
N HIS A 200 -91.58 40.87 -24.56
CA HIS A 200 -92.22 39.92 -25.47
C HIS A 200 -93.09 38.94 -24.71
#